data_AF-K1THE7-F1
#
_entry.id   AF-K1THE7-F1
#
_cell.length_a   1.000
_cell.length_b   1.000
_cell.length_c   1.000
_cell.angle_alpha   90.00
_cell.angle_beta   90.00
_cell.angle_gamma   90.00
#
_symmetry.space_group_name_H-M   'P 1'
#
loop_
_entity.id
_entity.type
_entity.pdbx_description
1 polymer ?
#
loop_
_entity_poly.entity_id
_entity_poly.type
_entity_poly.pdbx_seq_one_letter_code
_entity_poly.pdbx_strand_id
1 'polypeptide(L)'
;MKKLFLIPSVALTVLGTVNAFAQEAAAAAAETQVAGESMHHILMQKFLEGGWGWMLPILLCLVIGLAVAIERILFLSLSTINSKKLIANVEEALKKGGIEAAKE
;
A
#
# COMPACT_ATOMS: atom_id res chain seq x y z
N MET A 1 -21.47 -7.51 -34.90
CA MET A 1 -22.66 -7.47 -34.03
C MET A 1 -22.37 -7.77 -32.55
N LYS A 2 -21.51 -8.75 -32.22
CA LYS A 2 -21.18 -9.13 -30.82
C LYS A 2 -20.64 -7.98 -29.94
N LYS A 3 -19.91 -7.03 -30.53
CA LYS A 3 -19.29 -5.89 -29.82
C LYS A 3 -20.29 -4.76 -29.52
N LEU A 4 -21.42 -4.71 -30.23
CA LEU A 4 -22.43 -3.64 -30.10
C LEU A 4 -23.39 -3.90 -28.93
N PHE A 5 -23.62 -5.16 -28.56
CA PHE A 5 -24.43 -5.55 -27.39
C PHE A 5 -23.64 -5.58 -26.07
N LEU A 6 -22.30 -5.68 -26.13
CA LEU A 6 -21.46 -5.80 -24.93
C LEU A 6 -21.28 -4.46 -24.19
N ILE A 7 -21.27 -3.34 -24.92
CA ILE A 7 -21.10 -1.99 -24.35
C ILE A 7 -22.28 -1.56 -23.45
N PRO A 8 -23.57 -1.69 -23.85
CA PRO A 8 -24.68 -1.32 -22.97
C PRO A 8 -24.80 -2.25 -21.76
N SER A 9 -24.44 -3.53 -21.89
CA SER A 9 -24.49 -4.48 -20.76
C SER A 9 -23.39 -4.23 -19.72
N VAL A 10 -22.19 -3.81 -20.15
CA VAL A 10 -21.11 -3.40 -19.25
C VAL A 10 -21.41 -2.06 -18.58
N ALA A 11 -22.01 -1.11 -19.32
CA ALA A 11 -22.44 0.16 -18.74
C ALA A 11 -23.53 -0.03 -17.67
N LEU A 12 -24.50 -0.92 -17.89
CA LEU A 12 -25.57 -1.19 -16.93
C LEU A 12 -25.09 -1.91 -15.67
N THR A 13 -24.09 -2.79 -15.79
CA THR A 13 -23.46 -3.45 -14.63
C THR A 13 -22.57 -2.49 -13.84
N VAL A 14 -21.87 -1.57 -14.51
CA VAL A 14 -21.11 -0.51 -13.83
C VAL A 14 -22.05 0.48 -13.13
N LEU A 15 -23.18 0.88 -13.74
CA LEU A 15 -24.13 1.80 -13.12
C LEU A 15 -24.90 1.16 -11.95
N GLY A 16 -25.17 -0.15 -12.02
CA GLY A 16 -25.86 -0.89 -10.95
C GLY A 16 -25.00 -1.06 -9.69
N THR A 17 -23.68 -1.25 -9.84
CA THR A 17 -22.78 -1.37 -8.69
C THR A 17 -22.61 -0.05 -7.94
N VAL A 18 -22.49 1.09 -8.63
CA VAL A 18 -22.41 2.40 -7.95
C VAL A 18 -23.66 2.72 -7.13
N ASN A 19 -24.86 2.39 -7.63
CA ASN A 19 -26.10 2.59 -6.87
C ASN A 19 -26.21 1.66 -5.65
N ALA A 20 -25.70 0.43 -5.74
CA ALA A 20 -25.66 -0.50 -4.60
C ALA A 20 -24.71 0.01 -3.49
N PHE A 21 -23.51 0.49 -3.86
CA PHE A 21 -22.57 1.07 -2.88
C PHE A 21 -23.12 2.35 -2.23
N ALA A 22 -23.82 3.20 -2.99
CA ALA A 22 -24.44 4.41 -2.45
C ALA A 22 -25.60 4.10 -1.48
N GLN A 23 -26.40 3.07 -1.77
CA GLN A 23 -27.52 2.67 -0.93
C GLN A 23 -27.06 1.96 0.36
N GLU A 24 -25.98 1.19 0.30
CA GLU A 24 -25.38 0.56 1.47
C GLU A 24 -24.69 1.58 2.40
N ALA A 25 -24.06 2.62 1.84
CA ALA A 25 -23.55 3.76 2.60
C ALA A 25 -24.67 4.57 3.30
N ALA A 26 -25.82 4.74 2.63
CA ALA A 26 -26.98 5.42 3.21
C ALA A 26 -27.64 4.61 4.34
N ALA A 27 -27.69 3.28 4.22
CA ALA A 27 -28.19 2.39 5.26
C ALA A 27 -27.26 2.36 6.50
N ALA A 28 -25.94 2.31 6.30
CA ALA A 28 -24.96 2.38 7.38
C ALA A 28 -24.95 3.74 8.11
N ALA A 29 -25.25 4.83 7.40
CA ALA A 29 -25.42 6.16 7.98
C ALA A 29 -26.66 6.25 8.88
N ALA A 30 -27.74 5.54 8.54
CA ALA A 30 -28.96 5.48 9.36
C ALA A 30 -28.77 4.68 10.66
N GLU A 31 -27.98 3.60 10.64
CA GLU A 31 -27.64 2.83 11.86
C GLU A 31 -26.74 3.62 12.82
N THR A 32 -25.90 4.52 12.29
CA THR A 32 -24.96 5.31 13.11
C THR A 32 -25.66 6.38 13.96
N GLN A 33 -26.86 6.83 13.59
CA GLN A 33 -27.60 7.86 14.33
C GLN A 33 -28.23 7.35 15.65
N VAL A 34 -28.33 6.02 15.84
CA VAL A 34 -29.08 5.42 16.96
C VAL A 34 -28.21 5.14 18.18
N ALA A 35 -26.89 5.03 18.03
CA ALA A 35 -25.96 4.81 19.12
C ALA A 35 -25.23 6.13 19.44
N GLY A 36 -25.43 6.67 20.65
CA GLY A 36 -24.82 7.92 21.12
C GLY A 36 -23.37 8.04 20.66
N GLU A 37 -23.08 9.13 19.95
CA GLU A 37 -21.92 9.27 19.06
C GLU A 37 -20.59 9.01 19.78
N SER A 38 -20.14 7.76 19.73
CA SER A 38 -18.78 7.44 20.15
C SER A 38 -17.82 8.12 19.18
N MET A 39 -16.66 8.57 19.67
CA MET A 39 -15.66 9.26 18.84
C MET A 39 -15.28 8.45 17.59
N HIS A 40 -15.39 7.12 17.64
CA HIS A 40 -15.18 6.24 16.50
C HIS A 40 -16.26 6.41 15.40
N HIS A 41 -17.53 6.55 15.77
CA HIS A 41 -18.62 6.78 14.81
C HIS A 41 -18.52 8.13 14.11
N ILE A 42 -18.12 9.18 14.85
CA ILE A 42 -17.91 10.52 14.28
C ILE A 42 -16.78 10.49 13.25
N LEU A 43 -15.67 9.81 13.56
CA LEU A 43 -14.55 9.65 12.63
C LEU A 43 -14.97 8.87 11.36
N MET A 44 -15.80 7.83 11.52
CA MET A 44 -16.34 7.07 10.39
C MET A 44 -17.26 7.94 9.51
N GLN A 45 -18.13 8.75 10.10
CA GLN A 45 -18.95 9.71 9.36
C GLN A 45 -18.08 10.72 8.61
N LYS A 46 -17.04 11.27 9.23
CA LYS A 46 -16.13 12.23 8.56
C LYS A 46 -15.30 11.60 7.45
N PHE A 47 -14.99 10.32 7.55
CA PHE A 47 -14.35 9.57 6.46
C PHE A 47 -15.31 9.34 5.29
N LEU A 48 -16.57 9.01 5.55
CA LEU A 48 -17.62 8.80 4.54
C LEU A 48 -18.05 10.12 3.86
N GLU A 49 -18.11 11.22 4.60
CA GLU A 49 -18.36 12.57 4.05
C GLU A 49 -17.26 13.04 3.09
N GLY A 50 -16.04 12.48 3.18
CA GLY A 50 -15.06 12.49 2.09
C GLY A 50 -14.56 13.87 1.62
N GLY A 51 -14.43 14.85 2.53
CA GLY A 51 -13.98 16.21 2.18
C GLY A 51 -12.47 16.34 1.91
N TRP A 52 -12.09 17.22 0.98
CA TRP A 52 -10.68 17.50 0.62
C TRP A 52 -9.81 17.86 1.83
N GLY A 53 -10.31 18.71 2.74
CA GLY A 53 -9.55 19.12 3.94
C GLY A 53 -9.32 18.00 4.95
N TRP A 54 -10.27 17.06 5.06
CA TRP A 54 -10.19 15.96 6.03
C TRP A 54 -9.36 14.79 5.51
N MET A 55 -9.41 14.50 4.20
CA MET A 55 -8.64 13.42 3.59
C MET A 55 -7.14 13.73 3.41
N LEU A 56 -6.77 15.01 3.29
CA LEU A 56 -5.39 15.44 3.03
C LEU A 56 -4.37 14.91 4.05
N PRO A 57 -4.57 15.01 5.38
CA PRO A 57 -3.61 14.47 6.35
C PRO A 57 -3.46 12.94 6.25
N ILE A 58 -4.54 12.21 5.98
CA ILE A 58 -4.50 10.75 5.77
C ILE A 58 -3.68 10.44 4.51
N LEU A 59 -3.93 11.16 3.42
CA LEU A 59 -3.21 10.98 2.16
C LEU A 59 -1.72 11.30 2.30
N LEU A 60 -1.39 12.38 3.01
CA LEU A 60 -0.01 12.77 3.29
C LEU A 60 0.72 11.69 4.10
N CYS A 61 0.05 11.16 5.13
CA CYS A 61 0.57 10.05 5.93
C CYS A 61 0.83 8.80 5.07
N LEU A 62 -0.08 8.47 4.15
CA LEU A 62 0.07 7.32 3.24
C LEU A 62 1.30 7.47 2.34
N VAL A 63 1.49 8.65 1.73
CA VAL A 63 2.61 8.90 0.81
C VAL A 63 3.94 8.90 1.53
N ILE A 64 4.04 9.59 2.68
CA ILE A 64 5.28 9.64 3.47
C ILE A 64 5.59 8.28 4.08
N GLY A 65 4.61 7.59 4.64
CA GLY A 65 4.78 6.26 5.22
C GLY A 65 5.27 5.24 4.19
N LEU A 66 4.74 5.30 2.97
CA LEU A 66 5.20 4.46 1.87
C LEU A 66 6.64 4.82 1.45
N ALA A 67 6.98 6.10 1.38
CA ALA A 67 8.35 6.53 1.07
C ALA A 67 9.37 6.00 2.09
N VAL A 68 9.06 6.08 3.39
CA VAL A 68 9.93 5.57 4.47
C VAL A 68 10.05 4.04 4.41
N ALA A 69 8.96 3.33 4.11
CA ALA A 69 9.00 1.88 3.94
C ALA A 69 9.94 1.50 2.77
N ILE A 70 9.86 2.21 1.65
CA ILE A 70 10.72 1.98 0.47
C ILE A 70 12.19 2.31 0.79
N GLU A 71 12.47 3.42 1.48
CA GLU A 71 13.83 3.78 1.93
C GLU A 71 14.45 2.65 2.79
N ARG A 72 13.70 2.13 3.76
CA ARG A 72 14.15 1.03 4.62
C ARG A 72 14.39 -0.27 3.85
N ILE A 73 13.57 -0.57 2.85
CA ILE A 73 13.75 -1.77 2.01
C ILE A 73 15.02 -1.65 1.16
N LEU A 74 15.27 -0.50 0.53
CA LEU A 74 16.49 -0.29 -0.27
C LEU A 74 17.75 -0.28 0.61
N PHE A 75 17.68 0.32 1.80
CA PHE A 75 18.77 0.27 2.78
C PHE A 75 19.11 -1.17 3.19
N LEU A 76 18.10 -2.00 3.45
CA LEU A 76 18.31 -3.41 3.78
C LEU A 76 18.85 -4.21 2.58
N SER A 77 18.34 -3.97 1.37
CA SER A 77 18.83 -4.63 0.16
C SER A 77 20.26 -4.23 -0.25
N LEU A 78 20.74 -3.06 0.15
CA LEU A 78 22.16 -2.70 0.01
C LEU A 78 23.03 -3.26 1.14
N SER A 79 22.44 -3.52 2.31
CA SER A 79 23.12 -4.20 3.42
C SER A 79 23.28 -5.71 3.20
N THR A 80 22.61 -6.30 2.21
CA THR A 80 22.89 -7.70 1.83
C THR A 80 24.23 -7.75 1.09
N ILE A 81 25.29 -8.08 1.82
CA ILE A 81 26.61 -8.42 1.28
C ILE A 81 26.43 -9.50 0.20
N ASN A 82 27.08 -9.29 -0.94
CA ASN A 82 27.13 -10.27 -2.01
C ASN A 82 28.06 -11.42 -1.58
N SER A 83 27.57 -12.35 -0.75
CA SER A 83 28.38 -13.39 -0.10
C SER A 83 29.21 -14.22 -1.07
N LYS A 84 28.77 -14.33 -2.33
CA LYS A 84 29.53 -14.98 -3.42
C LYS A 84 30.79 -14.21 -3.80
N LYS A 85 30.72 -12.87 -3.89
CA LYS A 85 31.91 -12.03 -4.12
C LYS A 85 32.85 -12.04 -2.92
N LEU A 86 32.32 -12.05 -1.70
CA LEU A 86 33.15 -12.12 -0.50
C LEU A 86 33.96 -13.42 -0.44
N ILE A 87 33.31 -14.56 -0.68
CA ILE A 87 34.00 -15.87 -0.73
C ILE A 87 35.02 -15.91 -1.88
N ALA A 88 34.70 -15.39 -3.06
CA ALA A 88 35.64 -15.33 -4.18
C ALA A 88 36.88 -14.46 -3.87
N ASN A 89 36.70 -13.31 -3.21
CA ASN A 89 37.81 -12.45 -2.79
C ASN A 89 38.70 -13.14 -1.75
N VAL A 90 38.10 -13.85 -0.78
CA VAL A 90 38.83 -14.64 0.22
C VAL A 90 39.60 -15.78 -0.43
N GLU A 91 38.99 -16.53 -1.34
CA GLU A 91 39.67 -17.61 -2.08
C GLU A 91 40.83 -17.10 -2.94
N GLU A 92 40.68 -15.92 -3.56
CA GLU A 92 41.74 -15.31 -4.36
C GLU A 92 42.89 -14.79 -3.48
N ALA A 93 42.59 -14.16 -2.34
CA ALA A 93 43.59 -13.75 -1.36
C ALA A 93 44.35 -14.95 -0.78
N LEU A 94 43.64 -16.05 -0.51
CA LEU A 94 44.21 -17.28 0.03
C LEU A 94 45.14 -17.97 -0.98
N LYS A 95 44.83 -17.90 -2.29
CA LYS A 95 45.70 -18.41 -3.36
C LYS A 95 46.94 -17.55 -3.62
N LYS A 96 46.87 -16.23 -3.41
CA LYS A 96 47.99 -15.31 -3.68
C LYS A 96 48.95 -15.12 -2.50
N GLY A 97 48.46 -15.15 -1.26
CA GLY A 97 49.26 -14.77 -0.08
C GLY A 97 49.15 -15.69 1.13
N GLY A 98 48.42 -16.82 1.02
CA GLY A 98 48.22 -17.75 2.12
C GLY A 98 47.30 -17.20 3.23
N ILE A 99 47.30 -17.88 4.38
CA ILE A 99 46.31 -17.69 5.47
C ILE A 99 46.34 -16.27 6.05
N GLU A 100 47.51 -15.62 6.11
CA GLU A 100 47.62 -14.25 6.64
C GLU A 100 46.98 -13.20 5.71
N ALA A 101 47.00 -13.42 4.39
CA ALA A 101 46.36 -12.51 3.43
C ALA A 101 44.83 -12.66 3.37
N ALA A 102 44.29 -13.79 3.85
CA ALA A 102 42.86 -14.08 3.86
C ALA A 102 42.16 -13.67 5.18
N LYS A 103 42.90 -13.18 6.17
CA LYS A 103 42.37 -12.69 7.46
C LYS A 103 41.88 -11.25 7.41
N GLU A 104 42.33 -10.48 6.41
CA GLU A 104 41.88 -9.12 6.09
C GLU A 104 40.84 -9.16 4.96
#